data_AF-A0A2E7QRQ1-F1
#
_entry.id   AF-A0A2E7QRQ1-F1
#
_cell.length_a   1.000
_cell.length_b   1.000
_cell.length_c   1.000
_cell.angle_alpha   90.00
_cell.angle_beta   90.00
_cell.angle_gamma   90.00
#
_symmetry.space_group_name_H-M   'P 1'
#
loop_
_entity.id
_entity.type
_entity.pdbx_description
1 polymer ?
#
loop_
_entity_poly.entity_id
_entity_poly.type
_entity_poly.pdbx_seq_one_letter_code
_entity_poly.pdbx_strand_id
1 'polypeptide(L)'
;MAKYLIQGSYTQAGLDGLLKDGGTKRRDAAKQALEGVGGTMESYYLAFGDHDFYLIADIPDNVGATALSLFSNASGSITSSVVVLLEPEEVDRAVKMGVDYSPPGT
;
A
#
# COMPACT_ATOMS: atom_id res chain seq x y z
N MET A 1 3.80 4.99 -13.37
CA MET A 1 4.30 4.07 -12.32
C MET A 1 3.11 3.27 -11.84
N ALA A 2 3.31 2.08 -11.29
CA ALA A 2 2.19 1.33 -10.74
C ALA A 2 1.71 2.00 -9.44
N LYS A 3 0.39 2.08 -9.26
CA LYS A 3 -0.23 2.71 -8.10
C LYS A 3 -0.60 1.65 -7.07
N TYR A 4 -0.31 1.92 -5.81
CA TYR A 4 -0.53 0.97 -4.71
C TYR A 4 -1.24 1.65 -3.55
N LEU A 5 -2.18 0.92 -2.97
CA LEU A 5 -2.71 1.19 -1.64
C LEU A 5 -1.97 0.32 -0.64
N ILE A 6 -1.37 0.95 0.36
CA ILE A 6 -0.85 0.29 1.55
C ILE A 6 -1.78 0.63 2.70
N GLN A 7 -2.38 -0.41 3.29
CA GLN A 7 -3.25 -0.29 4.45
C GLN A 7 -2.68 -1.13 5.59
N GLY A 8 -2.77 -0.64 6.81
CA GLY A 8 -2.22 -1.36 7.94
C GLY A 8 -2.76 -0.92 9.29
N SER A 9 -2.50 -1.78 10.27
CA SER A 9 -2.89 -1.61 11.66
C SER A 9 -1.66 -1.75 12.54
N TYR A 10 -1.60 -0.95 13.61
CA TYR A 10 -0.51 -0.99 14.56
C TYR A 10 -0.60 -2.26 15.42
N THR A 11 0.54 -2.86 15.69
CA THR A 11 0.65 -3.82 16.80
C THR A 11 0.68 -3.06 18.12
N GLN A 12 0.62 -3.76 19.25
CA GLN A 12 0.75 -3.12 20.56
C GLN A 12 2.02 -2.25 20.66
N ALA A 13 3.18 -2.79 20.23
CA ALA A 13 4.44 -2.05 20.24
C ALA A 13 4.41 -0.84 19.29
N GLY A 14 3.77 -0.97 18.13
CA GLY A 14 3.56 0.14 17.20
C GLY A 14 2.70 1.24 17.78
N LEU A 15 1.64 0.87 18.49
CA LEU A 15 0.71 1.79 19.11
C LEU A 15 1.35 2.54 20.28
N ASP A 16 2.13 1.86 21.11
CA ASP A 16 2.90 2.50 22.20
C ASP A 16 3.85 3.57 21.64
N GLY A 17 4.53 3.25 20.54
CA GLY A 17 5.35 4.22 19.83
C GLY A 17 4.52 5.36 19.22
N LEU A 18 3.32 5.07 18.69
CA LEU A 18 2.44 6.10 18.11
C LEU A 18 1.98 7.09 19.18
N LEU A 19 1.60 6.60 20.37
CA LEU A 19 1.20 7.42 21.51
C LEU A 19 2.34 8.33 21.98
N LYS A 20 3.59 7.86 21.89
CA LYS A 20 4.78 8.63 22.25
C LYS A 20 5.15 9.69 21.21
N ASP A 21 5.14 9.33 19.94
CA ASP A 21 5.74 10.10 18.86
C ASP A 21 4.75 10.86 17.97
N GLY A 22 3.47 10.53 18.05
CA GLY A 22 2.40 11.09 17.23
C GLY A 22 2.39 10.58 15.77
N GLY A 23 1.32 10.91 15.04
CA GLY A 23 1.08 10.42 13.69
C GLY A 23 2.03 10.95 12.61
N THR A 24 2.50 12.19 12.73
CA THR A 24 3.34 12.83 11.71
C THR A 24 4.66 12.09 11.49
N LYS A 25 5.30 11.63 12.58
CA LYS A 25 6.53 10.83 12.48
C LYS A 25 6.32 9.49 11.77
N ARG A 26 5.11 8.92 11.84
CA ARG A 26 4.77 7.67 11.12
C ARG A 26 4.68 7.91 9.61
N ARG A 27 4.00 8.99 9.21
CA ARG A 27 3.98 9.43 7.81
C ARG A 27 5.40 9.67 7.29
N ASP A 28 6.23 10.38 8.04
CA ASP A 28 7.59 10.72 7.59
C ASP A 28 8.48 9.48 7.45
N ALA A 29 8.37 8.52 8.38
CA ALA A 29 9.05 7.23 8.27
C ALA A 29 8.56 6.42 7.05
N ALA A 30 7.25 6.38 6.80
CA ALA A 30 6.70 5.71 5.63
C ALA A 30 7.15 6.38 4.32
N LYS A 31 7.21 7.71 4.29
CA LYS A 31 7.71 8.48 3.14
C LYS A 31 9.18 8.16 2.86
N GLN A 32 10.03 8.15 3.88
CA GLN A 32 11.44 7.80 3.72
C GLN A 32 11.63 6.37 3.21
N ALA A 33 10.83 5.42 3.71
CA ALA A 33 10.87 4.04 3.23
C ALA A 33 10.51 3.94 1.74
N LEU A 34 9.44 4.63 1.32
CA LEU A 34 9.03 4.71 -0.09
C LEU A 34 10.11 5.30 -0.99
N GLU A 35 10.70 6.43 -0.58
CA GLU A 35 11.79 7.07 -1.33
C GLU A 35 13.00 6.13 -1.48
N GLY A 36 13.29 5.31 -0.46
CA GLY A 36 14.34 4.30 -0.49
C GLY A 36 14.19 3.22 -1.56
N VAL A 37 12.96 2.98 -2.05
CA VAL A 37 12.68 2.08 -3.18
C VAL A 37 12.35 2.83 -4.48
N GLY A 38 12.60 4.14 -4.53
CA GLY A 38 12.30 4.99 -5.68
C GLY A 38 10.82 5.33 -5.86
N GLY A 39 9.99 5.10 -4.84
CA GLY A 39 8.58 5.43 -4.84
C GLY A 39 8.28 6.83 -4.31
N THR A 40 7.06 7.30 -4.57
CA THR A 40 6.55 8.60 -4.09
C THR A 40 5.22 8.44 -3.39
N MET A 41 5.06 9.11 -2.25
CA MET A 41 3.81 9.13 -1.48
C MET A 41 2.84 10.15 -2.09
N GLU A 42 1.67 9.68 -2.51
CA GLU A 42 0.57 10.52 -2.97
C GLU A 42 -0.26 11.03 -1.78
N SER A 43 -0.63 10.12 -0.88
CA SER A 43 -1.40 10.47 0.31
C SER A 43 -1.13 9.53 1.49
N TYR A 44 -1.40 10.02 2.70
CA TYR A 44 -1.30 9.27 3.95
C TYR A 44 -2.36 9.76 4.92
N TYR A 45 -3.21 8.87 5.37
CA TYR A 45 -4.27 9.14 6.33
C TYR A 45 -4.20 8.15 7.48
N LEU A 46 -4.42 8.66 8.69
CA LEU A 46 -4.83 7.83 9.81
C LEU A 46 -6.36 7.71 9.76
N ALA A 47 -6.89 6.54 10.10
CA ALA A 47 -8.29 6.24 9.95
C ALA A 47 -8.84 5.47 11.15
N PHE A 48 -10.14 5.64 11.37
CA PHE A 48 -10.93 4.72 12.17
C PHE A 48 -11.48 3.61 11.26
N GLY A 49 -11.63 2.39 11.77
CA GLY A 49 -12.18 1.25 11.02
C GLY A 49 -11.29 0.02 11.16
N ASP A 50 -11.25 -0.80 10.11
CA ASP A 50 -10.50 -2.06 10.10
C ASP A 50 -8.97 -1.84 10.09
N HIS A 51 -8.53 -0.69 9.57
CA HIS A 51 -7.13 -0.30 9.49
C HIS A 51 -6.90 1.08 10.09
N ASP A 52 -5.77 1.23 10.77
CA ASP A 52 -5.39 2.48 11.45
C ASP A 52 -4.82 3.52 10.48
N PHE A 53 -4.33 3.09 9.32
CA PHE A 53 -3.83 3.98 8.28
C PHE A 53 -4.02 3.45 6.87
N TYR A 54 -4.07 4.39 5.94
CA TYR A 54 -4.09 4.17 4.50
C TYR A 54 -3.08 5.11 3.83
N LEU A 55 -2.32 4.56 2.90
CA LEU A 55 -1.28 5.24 2.15
C LEU A 55 -1.47 4.91 0.67
N ILE A 56 -1.51 5.93 -0.18
CA ILE A 56 -1.45 5.74 -1.64
C ILE A 56 -0.08 6.19 -2.12
N ALA A 57 0.58 5.36 -2.91
CA ALA A 57 1.89 5.64 -3.46
C ALA A 57 2.04 5.15 -4.90
N ASP A 58 2.90 5.84 -5.63
CA ASP A 58 3.46 5.37 -6.88
C ASP A 58 4.79 4.67 -6.59
N ILE A 59 4.94 3.43 -7.07
CA ILE A 59 6.16 2.63 -6.89
C ILE A 59 6.62 2.13 -8.27
N PRO A 60 7.94 2.11 -8.58
CA PRO A 60 8.42 1.74 -9.90
C PRO A 60 7.99 0.36 -10.37
N ASP A 61 7.98 -0.63 -9.48
CA ASP A 61 7.66 -2.02 -9.79
C ASP A 61 7.18 -2.82 -8.55
N ASN A 62 6.77 -4.06 -8.79
CA ASN A 62 6.35 -4.99 -7.74
C ASN A 62 7.50 -5.41 -6.81
N VAL A 63 8.77 -5.29 -7.22
CA VAL A 63 9.92 -5.66 -6.39
C VAL A 63 10.07 -4.65 -5.27
N GLY A 64 10.00 -3.34 -5.58
CA GLY A 64 9.99 -2.27 -4.59
C GLY A 64 8.79 -2.36 -3.64
N ALA A 65 7.59 -2.61 -4.17
CA ALA A 65 6.40 -2.79 -3.35
C ALA A 65 6.49 -4.01 -2.41
N THR A 66 7.05 -5.12 -2.91
CA THR A 66 7.30 -6.33 -2.10
C THR A 66 8.33 -6.05 -1.00
N ALA A 67 9.42 -5.36 -1.31
CA ALA A 67 10.43 -4.99 -0.31
C ALA A 67 9.81 -4.16 0.82
N LEU A 68 9.03 -3.13 0.48
CA LEU A 68 8.30 -2.34 1.48
C LEU A 68 7.40 -3.22 2.35
N SER A 69 6.55 -4.04 1.74
CA SER A 69 5.63 -4.92 2.47
C SER A 69 6.39 -5.82 3.46
N LEU A 70 7.46 -6.49 3.01
CA LEU A 70 8.22 -7.41 3.85
C LEU A 70 8.92 -6.70 5.00
N PHE A 71 9.67 -5.62 4.73
CA PHE A 71 10.42 -4.92 5.78
C PHE A 71 9.52 -4.16 6.74
N SER A 72 8.41 -3.58 6.27
CA SER A 72 7.40 -2.94 7.11
C SER A 72 6.78 -3.94 8.09
N ASN A 73 6.36 -5.12 7.62
CA ASN A 73 5.78 -6.15 8.48
C ASN A 73 6.83 -6.78 9.41
N ALA A 74 8.06 -7.01 8.93
CA ALA A 74 9.16 -7.57 9.74
C ALA A 74 9.57 -6.65 10.91
N SER A 75 9.26 -5.36 10.85
CA SER A 75 9.49 -4.42 11.97
C SER A 75 8.73 -4.78 13.25
N GLY A 76 7.67 -5.59 13.14
CA GLY A 76 6.79 -5.94 14.25
C GLY A 76 5.96 -4.78 14.80
N SER A 77 6.08 -3.57 14.24
CA SER A 77 5.32 -2.39 14.68
C SER A 77 3.97 -2.25 13.99
N ILE A 78 3.82 -2.84 12.81
CA ILE A 78 2.58 -2.81 12.03
C ILE A 78 2.33 -4.17 11.39
N THR A 79 1.07 -4.45 11.12
CA THR A 79 0.63 -5.45 10.14
C THR A 79 0.04 -4.70 8.97
N SER A 80 0.50 -5.00 7.75
CA SER A 80 0.08 -4.26 6.55
C SER A 80 -0.10 -5.17 5.34
N SER A 81 -1.05 -4.78 4.48
CA SER A 81 -1.29 -5.37 3.18
C SER A 81 -1.08 -4.34 2.07
N VAL A 82 -0.59 -4.80 0.93
CA VAL A 82 -0.40 -3.99 -0.27
C VAL A 82 -1.40 -4.43 -1.33
N VAL A 83 -2.14 -3.48 -1.89
CA VAL A 83 -3.14 -3.68 -2.94
C VAL A 83 -2.69 -2.90 -4.17
N VAL A 84 -2.59 -3.58 -5.31
CA VAL A 84 -2.37 -2.91 -6.60
C VAL A 84 -3.64 -2.17 -6.99
N LEU A 85 -3.52 -0.88 -7.28
CA LEU A 85 -4.62 -0.06 -7.77
C LEU A 85 -4.50 0.05 -9.29
N LEU A 86 -5.64 -0.06 -9.97
CA LEU A 86 -5.74 0.17 -11.40
C LEU A 86 -6.28 1.57 -11.65
N GLU A 87 -5.71 2.26 -12.62
CA GLU A 87 -6.30 3.47 -13.18
C GLU A 87 -7.54 3.11 -14.03
N PRO A 88 -8.58 3.96 -14.07
CA PRO A 88 -9.76 3.70 -14.92
C PRO A 88 -9.39 3.39 -16.38
N GLU A 89 -8.38 4.08 -16.93
CA GLU A 89 -7.90 3.88 -18.30
C GLU A 89 -7.27 2.51 -18.52
N GLU A 90 -6.73 1.84 -17.48
CA GLU A 90 -6.28 0.46 -17.58
C GLU A 90 -7.45 -0.49 -17.78
N VAL A 91 -8.55 -0.26 -17.06
CA VAL A 91 -9.79 -1.02 -17.22
C VAL A 91 -10.37 -0.77 -18.62
N ASP A 92 -10.40 0.48 -19.09
CA ASP A 92 -10.87 0.84 -20.44
C ASP A 92 -10.07 0.13 -21.54
N ARG A 93 -8.76 -0.01 -21.37
CA ARG A 93 -7.92 -0.79 -22.29
C ARG A 93 -8.24 -2.28 -22.19
N ALA A 94 -8.36 -2.81 -20.98
CA ALA A 94 -8.63 -4.23 -20.74
C ALA A 94 -9.96 -4.69 -21.36
N VAL A 95 -11.04 -3.92 -21.19
CA VAL A 95 -12.36 -4.28 -21.75
C VAL A 95 -12.37 -4.28 -23.28
N LYS A 96 -11.51 -3.48 -23.93
CA LYS A 96 -11.37 -3.44 -25.40
C LYS A 96 -10.58 -4.61 -25.97
N MET A 97 -9.83 -5.35 -25.15
CA MET A 97 -9.02 -6.47 -25.63
C MET A 97 -9.89 -7.60 -26.18
N GLY A 98 -11.12 -7.79 -25.65
CA GLY A 98 -12.02 -8.86 -26.03
C GLY A 98 -11.44 -10.23 -25.68
N VAL A 99 -11.93 -10.86 -24.61
CA VAL A 99 -11.50 -12.22 -24.25
C VAL A 99 -12.52 -13.20 -24.82
N ASP A 100 -12.06 -14.09 -25.71
CA ASP A 100 -12.85 -15.24 -26.15
C ASP A 100 -12.92 -16.25 -24.99
N TYR A 101 -13.96 -16.10 -24.17
CA TYR A 101 -14.20 -16.92 -22.99
C TYR A 101 -15.51 -17.70 -23.17
N SER A 102 -15.40 -19.02 -23.26
CA SER A 102 -16.53 -19.94 -23.14
C SER A 102 -16.57 -20.52 -21.73
N PRO A 103 -17.63 -20.28 -20.94
CA PRO A 103 -17.75 -20.85 -19.61
C PRO A 103 -17.75 -22.39 -19.67
N PRO A 104 -16.98 -23.09 -18.82
CA PRO A 104 -17.02 -24.54 -18.80
C PRO A 104 -18.42 -25.05 -18.44
N GLY A 105 -19.00 -25.91 -19.28
CA GLY A 105 -20.34 -26.51 -19.07
C GLY A 105 -21.40 -26.20 -20.14
N THR A 106 -21.04 -25.53 -21.24
CA THR A 106 -21.84 -25.48 -22.48
C THR A 106 -21.58 -26.70 -23.37
#